data_AF-A0A3A2ZCA1-F1
#
_entry.id   AF-A0A3A2ZCA1-F1
#
_cell.length_a   1.000
_cell.length_b   1.000
_cell.length_c   1.000
_cell.angle_alpha   90.00
_cell.angle_beta   90.00
_cell.angle_gamma   90.00
#
_symmetry.space_group_name_H-M   'P 1'
#
loop_
_entity.id
_entity.type
_entity.pdbx_description
1 polymer ?
#
loop_
_entity_poly.entity_id
_entity_poly.type
_entity_poly.pdbx_seq_one_letter_code
_entity_poly.pdbx_strand_id
1 'polypeptide(L)'
;DDGNIGAGNLTPLALVFVIFGIGACSGRETGYAINLARDFGPRLVSYMIGYGHEVWSAGGYYFWVPMVAPFCGCAFGGWLYDMFLFTGESPINTPYMG
;
A
#
# COMPACT_ATOMS: atom_id res chain seq x y z
N ASP A 1 14.13 8.45 -10.81
CA ASP A 1 15.16 8.66 -9.78
C ASP A 1 16.41 8.00 -10.33
N ASP A 2 17.32 8.82 -10.82
CA ASP A 2 18.50 8.34 -11.53
C ASP A 2 19.66 8.05 -10.57
N GLY A 3 19.56 8.52 -9.31
CA GLY A 3 20.51 8.27 -8.23
C GLY A 3 20.20 7.01 -7.44
N ASN A 4 18.93 6.58 -7.38
CA ASN A 4 18.51 5.36 -6.70
C ASN A 4 18.11 4.26 -7.71
N ILE A 5 19.05 3.36 -7.99
CA ILE A 5 18.82 2.26 -8.92
C ILE A 5 17.90 1.19 -8.32
N GLY A 6 16.79 0.91 -9.02
CA GLY A 6 15.91 -0.19 -8.67
C GLY A 6 16.52 -1.57 -8.95
N ALA A 7 15.83 -2.64 -8.52
CA ALA A 7 16.29 -4.02 -8.69
C ALA A 7 16.31 -4.54 -10.16
N GLY A 8 15.99 -3.69 -11.15
CA GLY A 8 15.99 -4.03 -12.58
C GLY A 8 15.10 -5.24 -12.89
N ASN A 9 15.64 -6.22 -13.61
CA ASN A 9 14.92 -7.46 -13.95
C ASN A 9 14.48 -8.28 -12.73
N LEU A 10 15.08 -8.07 -11.56
CA LEU A 10 14.74 -8.74 -10.31
C LEU A 10 13.65 -8.01 -9.50
N THR A 11 13.10 -6.92 -10.02
CA THR A 11 12.02 -6.15 -9.37
C THR A 11 10.86 -7.03 -8.89
N PRO A 12 10.36 -8.02 -9.67
CA PRO A 12 9.28 -8.90 -9.18
C PRO A 12 9.70 -9.70 -7.94
N LEU A 13 10.93 -10.22 -7.91
CA LEU A 13 11.45 -11.00 -6.79
C LEU A 13 11.66 -10.12 -5.55
N ALA A 14 12.23 -8.92 -5.74
CA ALA A 14 12.38 -7.94 -4.66
C ALA A 14 11.02 -7.57 -4.05
N LEU A 15 10.01 -7.34 -4.89
CA LEU A 15 8.65 -7.02 -4.43
C LEU A 15 8.02 -8.16 -3.63
N VAL A 16 8.24 -9.43 -4.03
CA VAL A 16 7.78 -10.59 -3.25
C VAL A 16 8.34 -10.56 -1.83
N PHE A 17 9.65 -10.33 -1.67
CA PHE A 17 10.25 -10.26 -0.34
C PHE A 17 9.77 -9.06 0.47
N VAL A 18 9.52 -7.91 -0.16
CA VAL A 18 8.94 -6.74 0.51
C VAL A 18 7.54 -7.06 1.02
N ILE A 19 6.65 -7.60 0.18
CA ILE A 19 5.28 -7.96 0.59
C ILE A 19 5.30 -9.05 1.66
N PHE A 20 6.19 -10.04 1.53
CA PHE A 20 6.39 -11.09 2.52
C PHE A 20 6.82 -10.51 3.87
N GLY A 21 7.80 -9.60 3.89
CA GLY A 21 8.26 -8.94 5.11
C GLY A 21 7.14 -8.15 5.80
N ILE A 22 6.36 -7.38 5.04
CA ILE A 22 5.19 -6.65 5.56
C ILE A 22 4.18 -7.62 6.18
N GLY A 23 3.89 -8.73 5.49
CA GLY A 23 2.98 -9.77 5.99
C GLY A 23 3.49 -10.48 7.25
N ALA A 24 4.78 -10.81 7.30
CA ALA A 24 5.40 -11.49 8.43
C ALA A 24 5.46 -10.61 9.68
N CYS A 25 5.73 -9.31 9.54
CA CYS A 25 5.86 -8.38 10.66
C CYS A 25 4.52 -7.79 11.12
N SER A 26 3.62 -7.46 10.20
CA SER A 26 2.41 -6.67 10.49
C SER A 26 1.13 -7.30 9.96
N GLY A 27 1.19 -8.51 9.39
CA GLY A 27 0.03 -9.18 8.82
C GLY A 27 -0.99 -9.67 9.84
N ARG A 28 -0.60 -9.90 11.11
CA ARG A 28 -1.51 -10.43 12.14
C ARG A 28 -2.65 -9.46 12.48
N GLU A 29 -2.40 -8.16 12.44
CA GLU A 29 -3.35 -7.15 12.90
C GLU A 29 -4.51 -6.96 11.91
N THR A 30 -4.22 -6.96 10.61
CA THR A 30 -5.19 -6.58 9.56
C THR A 30 -5.10 -7.43 8.28
N GLY A 31 -4.27 -8.46 8.27
CA GLY A 31 -4.04 -9.26 7.06
C GLY A 31 -3.32 -8.49 5.95
N TYR A 32 -2.53 -7.46 6.31
CA TYR A 32 -1.77 -6.59 5.39
C TYR A 32 -2.64 -6.06 4.23
N ALA A 33 -3.80 -5.47 4.56
CA ALA A 33 -4.76 -4.90 3.62
C ALA A 33 -4.26 -3.59 2.97
N ILE A 34 -3.10 -3.65 2.31
CA ILE A 34 -2.35 -2.53 1.73
C ILE A 34 -2.80 -2.14 0.31
N ASN A 35 -3.86 -2.77 -0.22
CA ASN A 35 -4.31 -2.55 -1.59
C ASN A 35 -5.84 -2.66 -1.66
N LEU A 36 -6.49 -1.59 -2.13
CA LEU A 36 -7.93 -1.53 -2.31
C LEU A 36 -8.44 -2.65 -3.20
N ALA A 37 -7.81 -2.91 -4.35
CA ALA A 37 -8.27 -3.93 -5.28
C ALA A 37 -8.16 -5.35 -4.69
N ARG A 38 -7.12 -5.58 -3.86
CA ARG A 38 -6.92 -6.84 -3.14
C ARG A 38 -8.03 -7.09 -2.11
N ASP A 39 -8.54 -6.06 -1.46
CA ASP A 39 -9.60 -6.19 -0.45
C ASP A 39 -11.01 -6.11 -1.06
N PHE A 40 -11.30 -5.03 -1.81
CA PHE A 40 -12.63 -4.73 -2.31
C PHE A 40 -13.16 -5.76 -3.31
N GLY A 41 -12.33 -6.22 -4.24
CA GLY A 41 -12.74 -7.18 -5.27
C GLY A 41 -13.28 -8.49 -4.65
N PRO A 42 -12.47 -9.20 -3.85
CA PRO A 42 -12.92 -10.41 -3.15
C PRO A 42 -14.08 -10.15 -2.18
N ARG A 43 -14.13 -8.99 -1.52
CA ARG A 43 -15.25 -8.59 -0.64
C ARG A 43 -16.57 -8.44 -1.40
N LEU A 44 -16.53 -7.79 -2.57
CA LEU A 44 -17.69 -7.62 -3.42
C LEU A 44 -18.17 -8.96 -3.98
N VAL A 45 -17.24 -9.82 -4.41
CA VAL A 45 -17.58 -11.17 -4.89
C VAL A 45 -18.19 -12.00 -3.77
N SER A 46 -17.62 -11.98 -2.56
CA SER A 46 -18.18 -12.71 -1.41
C SER A 46 -19.59 -12.23 -1.06
N TYR A 47 -19.85 -10.93 -1.13
CA TYR A 47 -21.20 -10.37 -1.03
C TYR A 47 -22.14 -10.95 -2.11
N MET A 48 -21.70 -10.95 -3.38
CA MET A 48 -22.50 -11.43 -4.52
C MET A 48 -22.82 -12.93 -4.46
N ILE A 49 -21.90 -13.76 -3.95
CA ILE A 49 -22.10 -15.21 -3.83
C ILE A 49 -22.85 -15.61 -2.54
N GLY A 50 -23.35 -14.64 -1.78
CA GLY A 50 -24.29 -14.88 -0.68
C GLY A 50 -23.68 -14.96 0.72
N TYR A 51 -22.47 -14.43 0.95
CA TYR A 51 -21.89 -14.37 2.31
C TYR A 51 -22.62 -13.38 3.24
N GLY A 52 -23.59 -12.62 2.73
CA GLY A 52 -24.41 -11.69 3.50
C GLY A 52 -23.81 -10.30 3.66
N HIS A 53 -24.55 -9.40 4.32
CA HIS A 53 -24.13 -8.02 4.53
C HIS A 53 -23.01 -7.88 5.57
N GLU A 54 -22.73 -8.93 6.33
CA GLU A 54 -21.71 -9.01 7.37
C GLU A 54 -20.31 -8.71 6.83
N VAL A 55 -20.07 -8.98 5.54
CA VAL A 55 -18.81 -8.63 4.87
C VAL A 55 -18.54 -7.12 4.86
N TRP A 56 -19.56 -6.27 5.09
CA TRP A 56 -19.42 -4.81 5.18
C TRP A 56 -19.45 -4.29 6.63
N SER A 57 -20.01 -5.04 7.59
CA SER A 57 -20.12 -4.61 8.99
C SER A 57 -19.09 -5.23 9.92
N ALA A 58 -18.43 -6.32 9.51
CA ALA A 58 -17.42 -7.02 10.30
C ALA A 58 -16.28 -6.08 10.74
N GLY A 59 -15.78 -6.30 11.96
CA GLY A 59 -14.68 -5.51 12.54
C GLY A 59 -15.05 -4.04 12.80
N GLY A 60 -16.33 -3.74 13.05
CA GLY A 60 -16.79 -2.37 13.27
C GLY A 60 -16.76 -1.53 11.99
N TYR A 61 -17.31 -2.08 10.89
CA TYR A 61 -17.26 -1.50 9.55
C TYR A 61 -15.83 -1.36 9.01
N TYR A 62 -14.97 -2.36 9.19
CA TYR A 62 -13.57 -2.30 8.76
C TYR A 62 -13.39 -2.08 7.24
N PHE A 63 -14.39 -2.38 6.41
CA PHE A 63 -14.31 -2.35 4.95
C PHE A 63 -13.76 -1.05 4.35
N TRP A 64 -14.00 0.11 4.98
CA TRP A 64 -13.56 1.41 4.46
C TRP A 64 -12.06 1.65 4.71
N VAL A 65 -11.46 0.98 5.72
CA VAL A 65 -10.06 1.20 6.10
C VAL A 65 -9.13 0.78 4.96
N PRO A 66 -9.21 -0.45 4.41
CA PRO A 66 -8.44 -0.83 3.21
C PRO A 66 -8.74 0.00 1.96
N MET A 67 -9.84 0.74 1.93
CA MET A 67 -10.17 1.62 0.80
C MET A 67 -9.49 2.97 0.88
N VAL A 68 -9.28 3.51 2.08
CA VAL A 68 -8.76 4.88 2.25
C VAL A 68 -7.32 4.88 2.76
N ALA A 69 -7.02 4.06 3.77
CA ALA A 69 -5.72 4.07 4.44
C ALA A 69 -4.53 3.77 3.51
N PRO A 70 -4.63 2.85 2.53
CA PRO A 70 -3.53 2.63 1.59
C PRO A 70 -3.15 3.87 0.78
N PHE A 71 -4.11 4.70 0.37
CA PHE A 71 -3.79 5.92 -0.38
C PHE A 71 -3.05 6.93 0.48
N CYS A 72 -3.47 7.11 1.73
CA CYS A 72 -2.76 7.94 2.71
C CYS A 72 -1.34 7.42 2.95
N GLY A 73 -1.19 6.09 3.11
CA GLY A 73 0.11 5.44 3.28
C GLY A 73 1.02 5.58 2.06
N CYS A 74 0.49 5.41 0.85
CA CYS A 74 1.25 5.58 -0.39
C CYS A 74 1.70 7.04 -0.58
N ALA A 75 0.84 8.01 -0.32
CA ALA A 75 1.19 9.43 -0.41
C ALA A 75 2.27 9.79 0.62
N PHE A 76 2.11 9.36 1.87
CA PHE A 76 3.10 9.61 2.93
C PHE A 76 4.43 8.87 2.68
N GLY A 77 4.38 7.62 2.22
CA GLY A 77 5.59 6.86 1.88
C GLY A 77 6.33 7.45 0.69
N GLY A 78 5.61 7.90 -0.35
CA GLY A 78 6.19 8.63 -1.47
C GLY A 78 6.81 9.96 -1.04
N TRP A 79 6.14 10.69 -0.14
CA TRP A 79 6.68 11.90 0.48
C TRP A 79 7.98 11.64 1.26
N LEU A 80 8.03 10.59 2.07
CA LEU A 80 9.26 10.19 2.78
C LEU A 80 10.39 9.84 1.81
N TYR A 81 10.09 9.10 0.75
CA TYR A 81 11.07 8.77 -0.27
C TYR A 81 11.64 10.03 -0.92
N ASP A 82 10.76 10.97 -1.28
CA ASP A 82 11.11 12.25 -1.90
C ASP A 82 12.02 13.10 -0.97
N MET A 83 11.66 13.18 0.31
CA MET A 83 12.39 13.94 1.33
C MET A 83 13.79 13.39 1.64
N PHE A 84 13.97 12.07 1.64
CA PHE A 84 15.18 11.44 2.21
C PHE A 84 16.09 10.76 1.18
N LEU A 85 15.56 10.32 0.04
CA LEU A 85 16.27 9.46 -0.89
C LEU A 85 16.28 9.99 -2.32
N PHE A 86 15.22 10.68 -2.74
CA PHE A 86 15.10 11.17 -4.10
C PHE A 86 16.06 12.34 -4.36
N THR A 87 16.84 12.24 -5.43
CA THR A 87 17.85 13.25 -5.79
C THR A 87 17.51 14.08 -7.02
N GLY A 88 16.31 13.94 -7.58
CA GLY A 88 15.85 14.70 -8.75
C GLY A 88 15.05 15.95 -8.37
N GLU A 89 14.58 16.69 -9.38
CA GLU A 89 13.61 17.77 -9.15
C GLU A 89 12.22 17.20 -8.84
N SER A 90 11.65 17.60 -7.72
CA SER A 90 10.28 17.31 -7.33
C SER A 90 9.66 18.53 -6.67
N PRO A 91 8.32 18.59 -6.46
CA PRO A 91 7.69 19.68 -5.72
C PRO A 91 8.25 19.90 -4.30
N ILE A 92 8.97 18.93 -3.76
CA ILE A 92 9.58 18.94 -2.43
C ILE A 92 11.08 19.20 -2.52
N ASN A 93 11.77 18.48 -3.40
CA ASN A 93 13.18 18.68 -3.70
C ASN A 93 13.31 19.76 -4.80
N THR A 94 13.07 21.01 -4.40
CA THR A 94 13.27 22.19 -5.24
C THR A 94 14.47 23.02 -4.75
N PRO A 95 15.18 23.72 -5.65
CA PRO A 95 16.31 24.58 -5.28
C PRO A 95 16.00 25.69 -4.25
N TYR A 96 14.73 25.94 -3.96
CA TYR A 96 14.25 26.97 -3.04
C TYR A 96 13.84 26.42 -1.67
N MET A 97 13.59 25.10 -1.57
CA MET A 97 13.25 24.43 -0.32
C MET A 97 14.46 23.74 0.33
N GLY A 98 15.61 23.70 -0.34
CA GLY A 98 16.89 23.20 0.17
C GLY A 98 17.74 22.58 -0.92
#